data_AF-F9UAT6-F1
#
_entry.id   AF-F9UAT6-F1
#
_cell.length_a   1.000
_cell.length_b   1.000
_cell.length_c   1.000
_cell.angle_alpha   90.00
_cell.angle_beta   90.00
_cell.angle_gamma   90.00
#
_symmetry.space_group_name_H-M   'P 1'
#
loop_
_entity.id
_entity.type
_entity.pdbx_description
1 polymer ?
#
loop_
_entity_poly.entity_id
_entity_poly.type
_entity_poly.pdbx_seq_one_letter_code
_entity_poly.pdbx_strand_id
1 'polypeptide(L)'
;MIDNYAVSVIIPTHNRSESLSRSLFALSRQTLGEPFEVIVVADGCTDDTGSRVSDLVLPYSFRYLEQAPAGPAAARNRGAEDARADILLFLDDDMEAAPALIDSHLKAHRAFPGGLVQGYFPISVGADRRDFLMRSTAAWWGRFFADLSEPGHRFRFTEICTGNLSVPRDLFISIGGFNPDFHNKAGEDFDFGARVLRRGLHVRFVRNAFSWHHDRPTLPRSLSRARAEGRGHVLILGKDPSLTRALPLGHRPHGRLRQIAFKLSWGPRVPADFFSLCLRLLWFAAVRLRLRKVARRCYLGLHALHYWFGVRDELGTFPVWQRLVQDAPIHADAEREIDIDLKQGWQVLEVLLQEVRPDAVRLWYGDHPLARVAPEFGMEALGYDQVRAYILDHLSLQLLGIRLLEPQDAAGVVDKSPVSDRAVPVMV
;
A
#
# COMPACT_ATOMS: atom_id res chain seq x y z
N MET A 1 21.16 -25.96 17.57
CA MET A 1 20.51 -24.76 18.10
C MET A 1 19.59 -24.27 16.99
N ILE A 2 18.32 -24.00 17.29
CA ILE A 2 17.45 -23.34 16.31
C ILE A 2 17.98 -21.91 16.23
N ASP A 3 18.47 -21.49 15.07
CA ASP A 3 18.86 -20.10 14.86
C ASP A 3 17.60 -19.24 15.05
N ASN A 4 17.50 -18.55 16.19
CA ASN A 4 16.34 -17.71 16.49
C ASN A 4 16.58 -16.30 15.93
N TYR A 5 16.25 -16.10 14.65
CA TYR A 5 16.34 -14.79 14.01
C TYR A 5 15.11 -13.94 14.35
N ALA A 6 15.32 -12.65 14.62
CA ALA A 6 14.23 -11.73 14.87
C ALA A 6 13.46 -11.38 13.58
N VAL A 7 14.15 -11.32 12.43
CA VAL A 7 13.59 -11.01 11.11
C VAL A 7 14.33 -11.79 10.02
N SER A 8 13.58 -12.25 9.01
CA SER A 8 14.12 -12.73 7.74
C SER A 8 13.85 -11.67 6.67
N VAL A 9 14.90 -11.01 6.20
CA VAL A 9 14.83 -10.03 5.10
C VAL A 9 14.88 -10.79 3.78
N ILE A 10 13.89 -10.59 2.91
CA ILE A 10 13.77 -11.29 1.64
C ILE A 10 13.91 -10.29 0.49
N ILE A 11 14.89 -10.51 -0.38
CA ILE A 11 15.22 -9.61 -1.49
C ILE A 11 15.15 -10.37 -2.81
N PRO A 12 14.13 -10.14 -3.65
CA PRO A 12 14.13 -10.65 -5.02
C PRO A 12 15.07 -9.81 -5.89
N THR A 13 15.80 -10.45 -6.81
CA THR A 13 16.67 -9.74 -7.76
C THR A 13 16.65 -10.38 -9.14
N HIS A 14 16.86 -9.58 -10.18
CA HIS A 14 17.05 -10.04 -11.55
C HIS A 14 17.99 -9.09 -12.31
N ASN A 15 19.21 -9.53 -12.58
CA ASN A 15 20.22 -8.82 -13.37
C ASN A 15 20.53 -7.39 -12.86
N ARG A 16 20.83 -7.26 -11.56
CA ARG A 16 21.03 -5.98 -10.86
C ARG A 16 22.13 -6.02 -9.80
N SER A 17 23.26 -6.65 -10.14
CA SER A 17 24.39 -6.91 -9.23
C SER A 17 24.84 -5.68 -8.42
N GLU A 18 24.99 -4.50 -9.05
CA GLU A 18 25.37 -3.24 -8.38
C GLU A 18 24.33 -2.75 -7.38
N SER A 19 23.04 -2.86 -7.74
CA SER A 19 21.96 -2.39 -6.89
C SER A 19 21.84 -3.25 -5.65
N LEU A 20 21.86 -4.57 -5.85
CA LEU A 20 21.83 -5.54 -4.77
C LEU A 20 23.02 -5.37 -3.83
N SER A 21 24.23 -5.19 -4.37
CA SER A 21 25.44 -4.97 -3.55
C SER A 21 25.28 -3.77 -2.61
N ARG A 22 24.72 -2.66 -3.12
CA ARG A 22 24.43 -1.47 -2.31
C ARG A 22 23.40 -1.76 -1.23
N SER A 23 22.33 -2.51 -1.54
CA SER A 23 21.30 -2.89 -0.59
C SER A 23 21.85 -3.77 0.54
N LEU A 24 22.63 -4.81 0.19
CA LEU A 24 23.27 -5.71 1.16
C LEU A 24 24.24 -4.96 2.09
N PHE A 25 25.03 -4.02 1.55
CA PHE A 25 25.91 -3.18 2.35
C PHE A 25 25.13 -2.20 3.25
N ALA A 26 23.98 -1.67 2.80
CA ALA A 26 23.13 -0.85 3.65
C ALA A 26 22.58 -1.64 4.86
N LEU A 27 22.23 -2.91 4.65
CA LEU A 27 21.83 -3.83 5.72
C LEU A 27 22.98 -4.17 6.69
N SER A 28 24.24 -3.98 6.30
CA SER A 28 25.38 -4.21 7.20
C SER A 28 25.47 -3.15 8.31
N ARG A 29 24.68 -2.07 8.20
CA ARG A 29 24.69 -0.91 9.09
C ARG A 29 23.49 -0.89 10.05
N GLN A 30 22.72 -1.98 10.11
CA GLN A 30 21.57 -2.05 11.02
C GLN A 30 22.03 -1.96 12.48
N THR A 31 21.28 -1.21 13.30
CA THR A 31 21.57 -1.03 14.74
C THR A 31 20.81 -2.01 15.62
N LEU A 32 20.18 -3.02 15.02
CA LEU A 32 19.43 -4.04 15.74
C LEU A 32 20.39 -4.86 16.63
N GLY A 33 20.02 -5.05 17.90
CA GLY A 33 20.80 -5.86 18.86
C GLY A 33 20.52 -7.36 18.81
N GLU A 34 19.61 -7.79 17.94
CA GLU A 34 19.15 -9.17 17.76
C GLU A 34 19.62 -9.71 16.39
N PRO A 35 19.93 -11.00 16.26
CA PRO A 35 20.35 -11.59 15.00
C PRO A 35 19.20 -11.56 13.98
N PHE A 36 19.53 -11.31 12.72
CA PHE A 36 18.62 -11.39 11.59
C PHE A 36 19.30 -12.13 10.43
N GLU A 37 18.49 -12.61 9.50
CA GLU A 37 18.98 -13.23 8.26
C GLU A 37 18.53 -12.45 7.03
N VAL A 38 19.30 -12.56 5.95
CA VAL A 38 19.00 -11.99 4.64
C VAL A 38 19.02 -13.11 3.61
N ILE A 39 17.92 -13.27 2.90
CA ILE A 39 17.70 -14.26 1.86
C ILE A 39 17.52 -13.51 0.55
N VAL A 40 18.50 -13.62 -0.33
CA VAL A 40 18.42 -13.12 -1.71
C VAL A 40 17.93 -14.24 -2.61
N VAL A 41 16.92 -13.95 -3.42
CA VAL A 41 16.41 -14.87 -4.44
C VAL A 41 16.66 -14.28 -5.82
N ALA A 42 17.63 -14.85 -6.54
CA ALA A 42 17.97 -14.50 -7.90
C ALA A 42 17.06 -15.24 -8.89
N ASP A 43 16.23 -14.48 -9.60
CA ASP A 43 15.19 -14.99 -10.48
C ASP A 43 15.66 -15.01 -11.94
N GLY A 44 16.35 -16.08 -12.35
CA GLY A 44 16.86 -16.20 -13.72
C GLY A 44 17.91 -15.15 -14.09
N CYS A 45 18.82 -14.81 -13.17
CA CYS A 45 19.95 -13.93 -13.46
C CYS A 45 20.91 -14.58 -14.47
N THR A 46 21.46 -13.77 -15.36
CA THR A 46 22.42 -14.14 -16.41
C THR A 46 23.65 -13.23 -16.42
N ASP A 47 23.67 -12.19 -15.57
CA ASP A 47 24.78 -11.26 -15.39
C ASP A 47 25.75 -11.72 -14.27
N ASP A 48 26.58 -10.80 -13.77
CA ASP A 48 27.55 -11.05 -12.71
C ASP A 48 26.93 -11.07 -11.29
N THR A 49 25.59 -11.08 -11.15
CA THR A 49 24.92 -10.98 -9.84
C THR A 49 25.39 -12.05 -8.85
N GLY A 50 25.42 -13.32 -9.26
CA GLY A 50 25.80 -14.43 -8.38
C GLY A 50 27.25 -14.35 -7.91
N SER A 51 28.19 -14.15 -8.84
CA SER A 51 29.63 -14.00 -8.52
C SER A 51 29.92 -12.77 -7.66
N ARG A 52 29.16 -11.69 -7.84
CA ARG A 52 29.40 -10.45 -7.09
C ARG A 52 28.98 -10.56 -5.63
N VAL A 53 27.93 -11.33 -5.34
CA VAL A 53 27.44 -11.50 -3.97
C VAL A 53 28.11 -12.65 -3.22
N SER A 54 28.65 -13.65 -3.92
CA SER A 54 29.41 -14.75 -3.28
C SER A 54 30.64 -14.27 -2.53
N ASP A 55 31.23 -13.15 -2.98
CA ASP A 55 32.48 -12.62 -2.44
C ASP A 55 32.24 -11.62 -1.27
N LEU A 56 30.98 -11.35 -0.93
CA LEU A 56 30.64 -10.40 0.13
C LEU A 56 30.81 -11.01 1.53
N VAL A 57 31.57 -10.32 2.37
CA VAL A 57 31.64 -10.59 3.81
C VAL A 57 30.65 -9.68 4.52
N LEU A 58 29.59 -10.26 5.09
CA LEU A 58 28.47 -9.54 5.71
C LEU A 58 28.37 -9.88 7.22
N PRO A 59 27.98 -8.92 8.08
CA PRO A 59 27.91 -9.11 9.53
C PRO A 59 26.62 -9.83 10.00
N TYR A 60 25.86 -10.42 9.08
CA TYR A 60 24.58 -11.09 9.33
C TYR A 60 24.51 -12.41 8.56
N SER A 61 23.56 -13.27 8.92
CA SER A 61 23.33 -14.53 8.20
C SER A 61 22.84 -14.22 6.78
N PHE A 62 23.55 -14.71 5.77
CA PHE A 62 23.27 -14.42 4.37
C PHE A 62 23.09 -15.72 3.58
N ARG A 63 22.00 -15.80 2.82
CA ARG A 63 21.73 -16.90 1.88
C ARG A 63 21.44 -16.33 0.50
N TYR A 64 22.10 -16.90 -0.49
CA TYR A 64 21.84 -16.62 -1.90
C TYR A 64 21.19 -17.85 -2.53
N LEU A 65 20.03 -17.66 -3.14
CA LEU A 65 19.24 -18.72 -3.74
C LEU A 65 18.97 -18.39 -5.20
N GLU A 66 19.19 -19.34 -6.10
CA GLU A 66 18.88 -19.20 -7.53
C GLU A 66 17.61 -19.96 -7.89
N GLN A 67 16.83 -19.42 -8.83
CA GLN A 67 15.68 -20.08 -9.44
C GLN A 67 15.57 -19.76 -10.92
N ALA A 68 14.79 -20.58 -11.65
CA ALA A 68 14.37 -20.26 -13.02
C ALA A 68 13.48 -19.01 -13.04
N PRO A 69 13.45 -18.24 -14.14
CA PRO A 69 12.69 -16.99 -14.23
C PRO A 69 11.19 -17.25 -14.03
N ALA A 70 10.65 -16.79 -12.90
CA ALA A 70 9.26 -16.95 -12.48
C ALA A 70 8.66 -15.65 -11.92
N GLY A 71 9.42 -14.57 -11.88
CA GLY A 71 8.98 -13.23 -11.47
C GLY A 71 9.12 -12.97 -9.96
N PRO A 72 8.95 -11.70 -9.55
CA PRO A 72 9.22 -11.26 -8.17
C PRO A 72 8.30 -11.91 -7.14
N ALA A 73 7.03 -12.19 -7.48
CA ALA A 73 6.10 -12.88 -6.59
C ALA A 73 6.61 -14.29 -6.21
N ALA A 74 7.03 -15.07 -7.21
CA ALA A 74 7.58 -16.41 -6.98
C ALA A 74 8.89 -16.35 -6.18
N ALA A 75 9.77 -15.40 -6.50
CA ALA A 75 11.02 -15.19 -5.78
C ALA A 75 10.80 -14.82 -4.29
N ARG A 76 9.85 -13.92 -4.00
CA ARG A 76 9.47 -13.57 -2.63
C ARG A 76 8.87 -14.75 -1.87
N ASN A 77 8.00 -15.53 -2.50
CA ASN A 77 7.41 -16.72 -1.88
C ASN A 77 8.49 -17.75 -1.52
N ARG A 78 9.41 -18.02 -2.44
CA ARG A 78 10.52 -18.95 -2.18
C ARG A 78 11.40 -18.47 -1.03
N GLY A 79 11.71 -17.18 -0.99
CA GLY A 79 12.44 -16.60 0.14
C GLY A 79 11.70 -16.76 1.47
N ALA A 80 10.37 -16.65 1.47
CA ALA A 80 9.53 -16.84 2.65
C ALA A 80 9.42 -18.30 3.10
N GLU A 81 9.44 -19.26 2.17
CA GLU A 81 9.51 -20.68 2.47
C GLU A 81 10.82 -21.04 3.19
N ASP A 82 11.93 -20.46 2.72
CA ASP A 82 13.28 -20.65 3.25
C ASP A 82 13.58 -19.85 4.53
N ALA A 83 12.73 -18.89 4.88
CA ALA A 83 12.85 -18.02 6.05
C ALA A 83 12.61 -18.77 7.36
N ARG A 84 13.43 -18.45 8.37
CA ARG A 84 13.41 -19.07 9.70
C ARG A 84 12.90 -18.15 10.81
N ALA A 85 12.74 -16.86 10.55
CA ALA A 85 12.16 -15.92 11.52
C ALA A 85 10.63 -15.89 11.45
N ASP A 86 10.01 -15.50 12.56
CA ASP A 86 8.55 -15.29 12.64
C ASP A 86 8.08 -14.03 11.91
N ILE A 87 8.98 -13.09 11.61
CA ILE A 87 8.69 -11.87 10.85
C ILE A 87 9.46 -11.89 9.53
N LEU A 88 8.72 -11.75 8.43
CA LEU A 88 9.25 -11.58 7.09
C LEU A 88 9.32 -10.10 6.76
N LEU A 89 10.44 -9.62 6.22
CA LEU A 89 10.59 -8.26 5.70
C LEU A 89 10.94 -8.33 4.21
N PHE A 90 10.01 -7.97 3.35
CA PHE A 90 10.24 -7.84 1.91
C PHE A 90 10.87 -6.49 1.62
N LEU A 91 12.01 -6.52 0.93
CA LEU A 91 12.77 -5.34 0.54
C LEU A 91 13.23 -5.49 -0.91
N ASP A 92 13.02 -4.48 -1.74
CA ASP A 92 13.51 -4.52 -3.13
C ASP A 92 15.04 -4.33 -3.22
N ASP A 93 15.65 -4.85 -4.28
CA ASP A 93 17.10 -4.80 -4.50
C ASP A 93 17.67 -3.39 -4.82
N ASP A 94 16.82 -2.38 -4.93
CA ASP A 94 17.16 -0.97 -5.10
C ASP A 94 16.89 -0.11 -3.87
N MET A 95 16.60 -0.74 -2.74
CA MET A 95 16.43 -0.08 -1.45
C MET A 95 17.75 0.02 -0.69
N GLU A 96 18.08 1.21 -0.23
CA GLU A 96 19.18 1.45 0.71
C GLU A 96 18.58 1.64 2.12
N ALA A 97 18.60 0.57 2.92
CA ALA A 97 18.05 0.55 4.26
C ALA A 97 18.78 1.54 5.20
N ALA A 98 18.03 2.33 5.95
CA ALA A 98 18.62 3.15 7.01
C ALA A 98 18.95 2.28 8.24
N PRO A 99 19.88 2.72 9.11
CA PRO A 99 20.36 1.91 10.24
C PRO A 99 19.26 1.38 11.18
N ALA A 100 18.16 2.12 11.35
CA ALA A 100 17.06 1.76 12.24
C ALA A 100 15.90 1.01 11.56
N LEU A 101 16.04 0.60 10.30
CA LEU A 101 14.95 0.03 9.50
C LEU A 101 14.38 -1.24 10.14
N ILE A 102 15.20 -2.27 10.40
CA ILE A 102 14.72 -3.55 10.94
C ILE A 102 14.17 -3.37 12.36
N ASP A 103 14.87 -2.61 13.22
CA ASP A 103 14.42 -2.31 14.58
C ASP A 103 13.07 -1.58 14.60
N SER A 104 12.83 -0.67 13.66
CA SER A 104 11.54 0.04 13.55
C SER A 104 10.40 -0.88 13.14
N HIS A 105 10.63 -1.83 12.23
CA HIS A 105 9.64 -2.86 11.89
C HIS A 105 9.33 -3.75 13.10
N LEU A 106 10.35 -4.22 13.82
CA LEU A 106 10.17 -5.06 15.00
C LEU A 106 9.40 -4.35 16.12
N LYS A 107 9.76 -3.10 16.43
CA LYS A 107 9.02 -2.27 17.39
C LYS A 107 7.55 -2.11 17.02
N ALA A 108 7.27 -1.94 15.72
CA ALA A 108 5.90 -1.83 15.23
C ALA A 108 5.12 -3.14 15.40
N HIS A 109 5.70 -4.30 15.07
CA HIS A 109 5.06 -5.61 15.30
C HIS A 109 4.83 -5.91 16.78
N ARG A 110 5.74 -5.51 17.67
CA ARG A 110 5.58 -5.64 19.13
C ARG A 110 4.43 -4.77 19.66
N ALA A 111 4.30 -3.54 19.14
CA ALA A 111 3.25 -2.62 19.56
C ALA A 111 1.89 -2.93 18.91
N PHE A 112 1.89 -3.54 17.73
CA PHE A 112 0.69 -3.87 16.94
C PHE A 112 0.78 -5.31 16.40
N PRO A 113 0.57 -6.33 17.26
CA PRO A 113 0.64 -7.73 16.84
C PRO A 113 -0.42 -8.09 15.79
N GLY A 114 -0.07 -8.96 14.86
CA GLY A 114 -1.01 -9.56 13.89
C GLY A 114 -1.34 -8.72 12.65
N GLY A 115 -0.71 -7.55 12.48
CA GLY A 115 -0.86 -6.69 11.29
C GLY A 115 0.35 -6.71 10.36
N LEU A 116 0.25 -5.93 9.27
CA LEU A 116 1.37 -5.64 8.38
C LEU A 116 1.98 -4.28 8.71
N VAL A 117 3.27 -4.12 8.41
CA VAL A 117 3.98 -2.84 8.59
C VAL A 117 4.56 -2.37 7.26
N GLN A 118 4.03 -1.26 6.75
CA GLN A 118 4.54 -0.55 5.58
C GLN A 118 5.60 0.47 6.02
N GLY A 119 6.84 0.26 5.58
CA GLY A 119 7.93 1.22 5.81
C GLY A 119 7.87 2.43 4.87
N TYR A 120 8.67 3.44 5.17
CA TYR A 120 8.81 4.66 4.36
C TYR A 120 10.00 4.55 3.42
N PHE A 121 9.77 4.71 2.12
CA PHE A 121 10.82 4.54 1.11
C PHE A 121 10.75 5.59 -0.02
N PRO A 122 11.04 6.87 0.28
CA PRO A 122 11.01 7.91 -0.74
C PRO A 122 12.11 7.71 -1.78
N ILE A 123 11.88 8.26 -2.97
CA ILE A 123 12.85 8.24 -4.05
C ILE A 123 14.09 9.06 -3.68
N SER A 124 15.26 8.43 -3.84
CA SER A 124 16.55 9.12 -3.79
C SER A 124 16.74 9.94 -5.06
N VAL A 125 16.51 11.25 -4.95
CA VAL A 125 16.81 12.19 -6.03
C VAL A 125 18.30 12.53 -5.93
N GLY A 126 19.13 11.75 -6.62
CA GLY A 126 20.57 12.00 -6.72
C GLY A 126 20.93 13.35 -7.36
N ALA A 127 22.15 13.47 -7.89
CA ALA A 127 22.67 14.73 -8.44
C ALA A 127 21.86 15.27 -9.65
N ASP A 128 21.14 14.41 -10.39
CA ASP A 128 20.33 14.84 -11.54
C ASP A 128 18.94 15.32 -11.14
N ARG A 129 18.90 16.44 -10.42
CA ARG A 129 17.66 17.17 -10.10
C ARG A 129 16.97 17.79 -11.32
N ARG A 130 17.49 17.60 -12.55
CA ARG A 130 16.96 18.22 -13.76
C ARG A 130 16.12 17.26 -14.60
N ASP A 131 16.30 15.94 -14.43
CA ASP A 131 15.51 14.95 -15.16
C ASP A 131 14.00 15.07 -14.87
N PHE A 132 13.19 15.04 -15.94
CA PHE A 132 11.75 15.23 -15.85
C PHE A 132 11.04 14.04 -15.18
N LEU A 133 11.45 12.82 -15.52
CA LEU A 133 10.80 11.60 -15.02
C LEU A 133 11.14 11.39 -13.55
N MET A 134 12.42 11.49 -13.19
CA MET A 134 12.90 11.40 -11.81
C MET A 134 12.13 12.36 -10.89
N ARG A 135 12.03 13.64 -11.27
CA ARG A 135 11.25 14.62 -10.48
C ARG A 135 9.76 14.27 -10.40
N SER A 136 9.19 13.76 -11.49
CA SER A 136 7.77 13.41 -11.52
C SER A 136 7.49 12.20 -10.63
N THR A 137 8.35 11.19 -10.67
CA THR A 137 8.31 9.98 -9.82
C THR A 137 8.53 10.35 -8.35
N ALA A 138 9.56 11.13 -8.03
CA ALA A 138 9.82 11.60 -6.67
C ALA A 138 8.65 12.43 -6.11
N ALA A 139 8.07 13.33 -6.90
CA ALA A 139 6.90 14.10 -6.47
C ALA A 139 5.64 13.24 -6.31
N TRP A 140 5.51 12.13 -7.04
CA TRP A 140 4.41 11.19 -6.87
C TRP A 140 4.58 10.41 -5.57
N TRP A 141 5.74 9.80 -5.33
CA TRP A 141 6.06 9.10 -4.08
C TRP A 141 5.98 10.02 -2.85
N GLY A 142 6.42 11.27 -2.98
CA GLY A 142 6.31 12.25 -1.91
C GLY A 142 4.86 12.55 -1.51
N ARG A 143 3.92 12.58 -2.46
CA ARG A 143 2.48 12.70 -2.16
C ARG A 143 1.94 11.40 -1.57
N PHE A 144 2.26 10.26 -2.18
CA PHE A 144 1.85 8.94 -1.70
C PHE A 144 2.15 8.74 -0.20
N PHE A 145 3.39 8.99 0.22
CA PHE A 145 3.75 8.85 1.64
C PHE A 145 3.29 10.01 2.53
N ALA A 146 2.96 11.17 1.97
CA ALA A 146 2.30 12.23 2.73
C ALA A 146 0.89 11.77 3.11
N ASP A 147 0.13 11.25 2.15
CA ASP A 147 -1.21 10.69 2.37
C ASP A 147 -1.17 9.57 3.42
N LEU A 148 -0.23 8.61 3.31
CA LEU A 148 -0.07 7.52 4.29
C LEU A 148 0.30 7.99 5.71
N SER A 149 0.78 9.23 5.86
CA SER A 149 1.16 9.79 7.16
C SER A 149 0.06 10.59 7.84
N GLU A 150 -1.05 10.83 7.14
CA GLU A 150 -2.16 11.57 7.71
C GLU A 150 -2.79 10.77 8.87
N PRO A 151 -3.12 11.41 10.00
CA PRO A 151 -3.83 10.75 11.08
C PRO A 151 -5.16 10.16 10.59
N GLY A 152 -5.41 8.89 10.92
CA GLY A 152 -6.62 8.22 10.46
C GLY A 152 -6.62 7.87 8.97
N HIS A 153 -5.45 7.83 8.31
CA HIS A 153 -5.36 7.26 6.96
C HIS A 153 -5.93 5.84 6.94
N ARG A 154 -6.73 5.56 5.92
CA ARG A 154 -7.38 4.26 5.69
C ARG A 154 -6.74 3.63 4.46
N PHE A 155 -6.07 2.49 4.63
CA PHE A 155 -5.32 1.88 3.54
C PHE A 155 -6.22 1.38 2.41
N ARG A 156 -5.85 1.72 1.18
CA ARG A 156 -6.31 1.03 -0.03
C ARG A 156 -5.42 -0.16 -0.31
N PHE A 157 -5.96 -1.22 -0.90
CA PHE A 157 -5.17 -2.36 -1.36
C PHE A 157 -4.07 -1.95 -2.36
N THR A 158 -4.27 -0.86 -3.11
CA THR A 158 -3.30 -0.29 -4.05
C THR A 158 -2.17 0.51 -3.39
N GLU A 159 -2.21 0.67 -2.07
CA GLU A 159 -1.20 1.40 -1.28
C GLU A 159 -0.29 0.46 -0.47
N ILE A 160 -0.56 -0.84 -0.50
CA ILE A 160 0.30 -1.86 0.09
C ILE A 160 1.36 -2.19 -0.95
N CYS A 161 2.62 -1.90 -0.65
CA CYS A 161 3.75 -2.01 -1.58
C CYS A 161 4.88 -2.85 -0.97
N THR A 162 5.36 -3.85 -1.71
CA THR A 162 6.30 -4.87 -1.20
C THR A 162 7.77 -4.47 -1.20
N GLY A 163 8.07 -3.23 -1.62
CA GLY A 163 9.43 -2.70 -1.61
C GLY A 163 9.99 -2.39 -0.23
N ASN A 164 9.15 -2.27 0.79
CA ASN A 164 9.54 -2.14 2.20
C ASN A 164 8.33 -2.50 3.09
N LEU A 165 8.02 -3.79 3.19
CA LEU A 165 6.82 -4.31 3.86
C LEU A 165 7.19 -5.51 4.73
N SER A 166 6.79 -5.49 6.00
CA SER A 166 6.92 -6.65 6.86
C SER A 166 5.59 -7.22 7.33
N VAL A 167 5.59 -8.54 7.55
CA VAL A 167 4.40 -9.33 7.87
C VAL A 167 4.81 -10.54 8.73
N PRO A 168 3.97 -10.97 9.69
CA PRO A 168 4.19 -12.24 10.37
C PRO A 168 4.19 -13.40 9.36
N ARG A 169 5.12 -14.33 9.51
CA ARG A 169 5.33 -15.47 8.61
C ARG A 169 4.07 -16.33 8.51
N ASP A 170 3.47 -16.68 9.65
CA ASP A 170 2.24 -17.48 9.68
C ASP A 170 1.07 -16.76 9.01
N LEU A 171 1.00 -15.43 9.15
CA LEU A 171 -0.01 -14.63 8.48
C LEU A 171 0.19 -14.66 6.95
N PHE A 172 1.41 -14.44 6.48
CA PHE A 172 1.77 -14.51 5.07
C PHE A 172 1.42 -15.87 4.45
N ILE A 173 1.79 -16.96 5.13
CA ILE A 173 1.47 -18.33 4.71
C ILE A 173 -0.03 -18.54 4.69
N SER A 174 -0.75 -18.14 5.74
CA SER A 174 -2.19 -18.32 5.84
C SER A 174 -2.93 -17.61 4.69
N ILE A 175 -2.43 -16.48 4.21
CA ILE A 175 -3.00 -15.68 3.11
C ILE A 175 -2.70 -16.31 1.74
N GLY A 176 -1.75 -17.25 1.67
CA GLY A 176 -1.32 -17.94 0.46
C GLY A 176 -0.17 -17.23 -0.27
N GLY A 177 0.59 -16.37 0.43
CA GLY A 177 1.71 -15.65 -0.15
C GLY A 177 1.34 -14.70 -1.30
N PHE A 178 2.31 -14.32 -2.14
CA PHE A 178 2.08 -13.57 -3.37
C PHE A 178 1.60 -14.47 -4.50
N ASN A 179 0.76 -13.97 -5.40
CA ASN A 179 0.29 -14.77 -6.53
C ASN A 179 1.33 -14.81 -7.68
N PRO A 180 1.90 -15.99 -8.04
CA PRO A 180 2.86 -16.09 -9.13
C PRO A 180 2.28 -15.84 -10.53
N ASP A 181 0.96 -15.90 -10.74
CA ASP A 181 0.35 -15.64 -12.08
C ASP A 181 0.56 -14.20 -12.59
N PHE A 182 1.04 -13.32 -11.71
CA PHE A 182 1.47 -11.97 -12.07
C PHE A 182 2.82 -11.95 -12.79
N HIS A 183 3.44 -13.09 -13.10
CA HIS A 183 4.62 -13.12 -13.96
C HIS A 183 4.39 -12.34 -15.28
N ASN A 184 5.30 -11.41 -15.62
CA ASN A 184 5.18 -10.43 -16.71
C ASN A 184 3.98 -9.46 -16.64
N LYS A 185 3.28 -9.42 -15.51
CA LYS A 185 2.24 -8.45 -15.15
C LYS A 185 2.72 -7.67 -13.92
N ALA A 186 2.08 -6.55 -13.64
CA ALA A 186 2.34 -5.79 -12.42
C ALA A 186 1.10 -5.84 -11.53
N GLY A 187 1.26 -5.90 -10.21
CA GLY A 187 0.13 -5.81 -9.27
C GLY A 187 -0.02 -7.03 -8.36
N GLU A 188 1.02 -7.86 -8.24
CA GLU A 188 1.12 -8.91 -7.23
C GLU A 188 0.96 -8.35 -5.81
N ASP A 189 1.49 -7.15 -5.56
CA ASP A 189 1.34 -6.41 -4.32
C ASP A 189 -0.12 -6.03 -4.06
N PHE A 190 -0.83 -5.59 -5.11
CA PHE A 190 -2.22 -5.17 -5.02
C PHE A 190 -3.14 -6.38 -4.82
N ASP A 191 -2.89 -7.49 -5.50
CA ASP A 191 -3.59 -8.76 -5.25
C ASP A 191 -3.39 -9.23 -3.80
N PHE A 192 -2.16 -9.18 -3.29
CA PHE A 192 -1.86 -9.50 -1.90
C PHE A 192 -2.57 -8.53 -0.94
N GLY A 193 -2.45 -7.22 -1.17
CA GLY A 193 -3.13 -6.19 -0.39
C GLY A 193 -4.64 -6.39 -0.36
N ALA A 194 -5.26 -6.73 -1.47
CA ALA A 194 -6.71 -6.97 -1.53
C ALA A 194 -7.11 -8.19 -0.68
N ARG A 195 -6.30 -9.25 -0.69
CA ARG A 195 -6.52 -10.43 0.15
C ARG A 195 -6.27 -10.16 1.63
N VAL A 196 -5.27 -9.33 1.96
CA VAL A 196 -5.00 -8.87 3.33
C VAL A 196 -6.21 -8.12 3.87
N LEU A 197 -6.68 -7.09 3.16
CA LEU A 197 -7.78 -6.24 3.63
C LEU A 197 -9.10 -7.01 3.70
N ARG A 198 -9.37 -7.93 2.77
CA ARG A 198 -10.58 -8.79 2.83
C ARG A 198 -10.62 -9.71 4.05
N ARG A 199 -9.47 -10.04 4.64
CA ARG A 199 -9.41 -10.79 5.91
C ARG A 199 -9.58 -9.91 7.14
N GLY A 200 -9.84 -8.61 6.97
CA GLY A 200 -9.92 -7.65 8.06
C GLY A 200 -8.58 -7.38 8.73
N LEU A 201 -7.47 -7.70 8.05
CA LEU A 201 -6.13 -7.44 8.56
C LEU A 201 -5.75 -5.99 8.31
N HIS A 202 -4.98 -5.43 9.24
CA HIS A 202 -4.64 -4.02 9.24
C HIS A 202 -3.21 -3.78 8.75
N VAL A 203 -2.96 -2.58 8.26
CA VAL A 203 -1.65 -2.14 7.80
C VAL A 203 -1.25 -0.87 8.54
N ARG A 204 -0.05 -0.86 9.09
CA ARG A 204 0.50 0.31 9.77
C ARG A 204 1.61 0.93 8.94
N PHE A 205 1.47 2.22 8.62
CA PHE A 205 2.58 2.99 8.08
C PHE A 205 3.56 3.39 9.20
N VAL A 206 4.86 3.13 9.01
CA VAL A 206 5.90 3.47 9.98
C VAL A 206 7.00 4.28 9.31
N ARG A 207 6.96 5.60 9.53
CA ARG A 207 7.92 6.54 8.93
C ARG A 207 9.38 6.25 9.30
N ASN A 208 9.63 5.74 10.51
CA ASN A 208 10.99 5.43 11.00
C ASN A 208 11.56 4.14 10.41
N ALA A 209 10.72 3.26 9.86
CA ALA A 209 11.13 2.09 9.10
C ALA A 209 11.55 2.53 7.69
N PHE A 210 12.68 3.21 7.63
CA PHE A 210 13.08 4.07 6.53
C PHE A 210 14.12 3.44 5.61
N SER A 211 13.92 3.53 4.29
CA SER A 211 14.93 3.23 3.28
C SER A 211 14.93 4.29 2.16
N TRP A 212 16.03 4.43 1.43
CA TRP A 212 16.04 5.20 0.20
C TRP A 212 15.75 4.29 -0.99
N HIS A 213 14.78 4.66 -1.83
CA HIS A 213 14.47 3.94 -3.06
C HIS A 213 15.27 4.52 -4.24
N HIS A 214 16.20 3.75 -4.79
CA HIS A 214 17.05 4.15 -5.91
C HIS A 214 16.48 3.74 -7.27
N ASP A 215 15.30 4.25 -7.61
CA ASP A 215 14.72 4.03 -8.93
C ASP A 215 15.51 4.78 -10.03
N ARG A 216 15.44 4.28 -11.27
CA ARG A 216 15.96 4.94 -12.47
C ARG A 216 14.87 4.92 -13.54
N PRO A 217 13.87 5.83 -13.45
CA PRO A 217 12.76 5.83 -14.37
C PRO A 217 13.21 6.29 -15.76
N THR A 218 12.93 5.48 -16.77
CA THR A 218 13.07 5.86 -18.18
C THR A 218 11.70 5.79 -18.85
N LEU A 219 11.52 6.55 -19.94
CA LEU A 219 10.25 6.52 -20.66
C LEU A 219 9.89 5.08 -21.12
N PRO A 220 10.80 4.29 -21.74
CA PRO A 220 10.49 2.91 -22.10
C PRO A 220 10.08 2.03 -20.91
N ARG A 221 10.80 2.11 -19.78
CA ARG A 221 10.47 1.34 -18.57
C ARG A 221 9.10 1.72 -18.02
N SER A 222 8.81 3.02 -17.94
CA SER A 222 7.51 3.54 -17.48
C SER A 222 6.36 3.07 -18.38
N LEU A 223 6.52 3.10 -19.70
CA LEU A 223 5.49 2.63 -20.63
C LEU A 223 5.31 1.10 -20.61
N SER A 224 6.39 0.35 -20.39
CA SER A 224 6.32 -1.09 -20.18
C SER A 224 5.56 -1.42 -18.88
N ARG A 225 5.89 -0.72 -17.79
CA ARG A 225 5.19 -0.85 -16.50
C ARG A 225 3.71 -0.51 -16.62
N ALA A 226 3.35 0.59 -17.28
CA ALA A 226 1.95 0.95 -17.50
C ALA A 226 1.15 -0.16 -18.20
N ARG A 227 1.74 -0.79 -19.23
CA ARG A 227 1.12 -1.92 -19.93
C ARG A 227 1.00 -3.15 -19.03
N ALA A 228 2.03 -3.45 -18.24
CA ALA A 228 2.01 -4.54 -17.27
C ALA A 228 0.95 -4.32 -16.16
N GLU A 229 0.75 -3.09 -15.70
CA GLU A 229 -0.31 -2.70 -14.76
C GLU A 229 -1.70 -2.87 -15.36
N GLY A 230 -1.88 -2.48 -16.63
CA GLY A 230 -3.13 -2.73 -17.34
C GLY A 230 -3.49 -4.22 -17.39
N ARG A 231 -2.50 -5.08 -17.70
CA ARG A 231 -2.68 -6.54 -17.69
C ARG A 231 -2.99 -7.08 -16.29
N GLY A 232 -2.20 -6.67 -15.30
CA GLY A 232 -2.36 -7.17 -13.93
C GLY A 232 -3.67 -6.75 -13.27
N HIS A 233 -4.16 -5.53 -13.55
CA HIS A 233 -5.47 -5.14 -13.04
C HIS A 233 -6.62 -5.98 -13.63
N VAL A 234 -6.53 -6.42 -14.89
CA VAL A 234 -7.52 -7.37 -15.44
C VAL A 234 -7.48 -8.69 -14.68
N LEU A 235 -6.29 -9.18 -14.36
CA LEU A 235 -6.13 -10.39 -13.54
C LEU A 235 -6.71 -10.22 -12.13
N ILE A 236 -6.50 -9.08 -11.47
CA ILE A 236 -7.12 -8.77 -10.17
C ILE A 236 -8.65 -8.86 -10.27
N LEU A 237 -9.25 -8.26 -11.30
CA LEU A 237 -10.70 -8.28 -11.48
C LEU A 237 -11.26 -9.65 -11.87
N GLY A 238 -10.46 -10.49 -12.54
CA GLY A 238 -10.83 -11.89 -12.77
C GLY A 238 -10.97 -12.70 -11.48
N LYS A 239 -10.28 -12.28 -10.42
CA LYS A 239 -10.36 -12.91 -9.09
C LYS A 239 -11.38 -12.25 -8.17
N ASP A 240 -11.44 -10.93 -8.18
CA ASP A 240 -12.43 -10.17 -7.43
C ASP A 240 -13.02 -9.03 -8.29
N PRO A 241 -14.17 -9.29 -8.94
CA PRO A 241 -14.89 -8.28 -9.71
C PRO A 241 -15.37 -7.08 -8.89
N SER A 242 -15.51 -7.21 -7.55
CA SER A 242 -15.97 -6.10 -6.70
C SER A 242 -14.99 -4.93 -6.71
N LEU A 243 -13.70 -5.18 -6.97
CA LEU A 243 -12.67 -4.16 -7.04
C LEU A 243 -12.69 -3.34 -8.33
N THR A 244 -13.64 -3.60 -9.25
CA THR A 244 -13.69 -2.91 -10.55
C THR A 244 -13.73 -1.40 -10.38
N ARG A 245 -14.57 -0.89 -9.47
CA ARG A 245 -14.69 0.55 -9.16
C ARG A 245 -13.56 1.10 -8.30
N ALA A 246 -12.63 0.28 -7.83
CA ALA A 246 -11.42 0.73 -7.15
C ALA A 246 -10.22 0.88 -8.09
N LEU A 247 -10.31 0.36 -9.32
CA LEU A 247 -9.22 0.38 -10.31
C LEU A 247 -9.46 1.36 -11.45
N PRO A 248 -8.39 1.88 -12.11
CA PRO A 248 -8.54 2.82 -13.21
C PRO A 248 -9.33 2.28 -14.40
N LEU A 249 -9.26 0.97 -14.68
CA LEU A 249 -9.96 0.35 -15.81
C LEU A 249 -11.49 0.26 -15.59
N GLY A 250 -11.97 0.38 -14.35
CA GLY A 250 -13.41 0.47 -14.05
C GLY A 250 -14.04 1.78 -14.48
N HIS A 251 -13.23 2.75 -14.92
CA HIS A 251 -13.67 4.11 -15.23
C HIS A 251 -13.26 4.52 -16.63
N ARG A 252 -14.07 5.39 -17.23
CA ARG A 252 -13.63 6.12 -18.42
C ARG A 252 -12.60 7.17 -18.01
N PRO A 253 -11.45 7.27 -18.69
CA PRO A 253 -10.43 8.23 -18.30
C PRO A 253 -10.90 9.68 -18.49
N HIS A 254 -10.51 10.55 -17.56
CA HIS A 254 -10.80 11.98 -17.64
C HIS A 254 -9.72 12.76 -18.42
N GLY A 255 -10.14 13.76 -19.18
CA GLY A 255 -9.24 14.67 -19.92
C GLY A 255 -8.97 14.25 -21.36
N ARG A 256 -8.93 15.25 -22.25
CA ARG A 256 -8.97 15.05 -23.72
C ARG A 256 -7.93 14.05 -24.25
N LEU A 257 -6.65 14.20 -23.88
CA LEU A 257 -5.58 13.31 -24.38
C LEU A 257 -5.75 11.86 -23.91
N ARG A 258 -6.18 11.63 -22.66
CA ARG A 258 -6.38 10.27 -22.14
C ARG A 258 -7.63 9.62 -22.74
N GLN A 259 -8.66 10.40 -23.05
CA GLN A 259 -9.84 9.92 -23.79
C GLN A 259 -9.51 9.56 -25.24
N ILE A 260 -8.65 10.34 -25.91
CA ILE A 260 -8.14 9.99 -27.25
C ILE A 260 -7.33 8.69 -27.17
N ALA A 261 -6.38 8.60 -26.23
CA ALA A 261 -5.58 7.39 -26.02
C ALA A 261 -6.45 6.15 -25.78
N PHE A 262 -7.48 6.27 -24.95
CA PHE A 262 -8.46 5.21 -24.71
C PHE A 262 -9.23 4.80 -25.98
N LYS A 263 -9.75 5.75 -26.75
CA LYS A 263 -10.45 5.41 -28.00
C LYS A 263 -9.52 4.70 -28.98
N LEU A 264 -8.29 5.18 -29.10
CA LEU A 264 -7.28 4.61 -30.00
C LEU A 264 -6.82 3.22 -29.54
N SER A 265 -6.72 2.96 -28.24
CA SER A 265 -6.28 1.64 -27.75
C SER A 265 -7.24 0.52 -28.13
N TRP A 266 -8.53 0.82 -28.31
CA TRP A 266 -9.56 -0.14 -28.72
C TRP A 266 -9.76 -0.23 -30.24
N GLY A 267 -9.16 0.68 -31.02
CA GLY A 267 -9.25 0.72 -32.49
C GLY A 267 -8.15 -0.09 -33.20
N PRO A 268 -7.95 0.15 -34.52
CA PRO A 268 -6.81 -0.41 -35.25
C PRO A 268 -5.46 0.03 -34.65
N ARG A 269 -4.43 -0.82 -34.76
CA ARG A 269 -3.10 -0.55 -34.15
C ARG A 269 -2.38 0.63 -34.82
N VAL A 270 -2.43 0.76 -36.15
CA VAL A 270 -1.68 1.77 -36.92
C VAL A 270 -1.94 3.22 -36.44
N PRO A 271 -3.19 3.71 -36.28
CA PRO A 271 -3.45 5.05 -35.75
C PRO A 271 -2.95 5.25 -34.31
N ALA A 272 -3.04 4.20 -33.48
CA ALA A 272 -2.60 4.26 -32.09
C ALA A 272 -1.07 4.31 -31.97
N ASP A 273 -0.35 3.55 -32.80
CA ASP A 273 1.11 3.56 -32.88
C ASP A 273 1.63 4.90 -33.42
N PHE A 274 0.98 5.46 -34.46
CA PHE A 274 1.30 6.79 -34.96
C PHE A 274 1.08 7.87 -33.88
N PHE A 275 -0.05 7.82 -33.16
CA PHE A 275 -0.31 8.72 -32.03
C PHE A 275 0.74 8.58 -30.92
N SER A 276 1.14 7.36 -30.58
CA SER A 276 2.22 7.08 -29.62
C SER A 276 3.54 7.72 -30.07
N LEU A 277 3.90 7.56 -31.36
CA LEU A 277 5.10 8.17 -31.93
C LEU A 277 5.07 9.70 -31.83
N CYS A 278 3.96 10.33 -32.26
CA CYS A 278 3.80 11.79 -32.18
C CYS A 278 3.93 12.31 -30.74
N LEU A 279 3.28 11.64 -29.77
CA LEU A 279 3.38 12.01 -28.36
C LEU A 279 4.80 11.83 -27.80
N ARG A 280 5.54 10.79 -28.22
CA ARG A 280 6.94 10.58 -27.83
C ARG A 280 7.83 11.70 -28.35
N LEU A 281 7.72 12.03 -29.64
CA LEU A 281 8.51 13.10 -30.26
C LEU A 281 8.21 14.45 -29.58
N LEU A 282 6.93 14.76 -29.35
CA LEU A 282 6.52 15.97 -28.64
C LEU A 282 6.99 15.98 -27.18
N TRP A 283 7.00 14.83 -26.51
CA TRP A 283 7.52 14.69 -25.15
C TRP A 283 9.02 15.01 -25.11
N PHE A 284 9.82 14.42 -25.99
CA PHE A 284 11.26 14.70 -26.07
C PHE A 284 11.55 16.18 -26.36
N ALA A 285 10.83 16.76 -27.32
CA ALA A 285 10.93 18.19 -27.64
C ALA A 285 10.55 19.05 -26.42
N ALA A 286 9.44 18.74 -25.75
CA ALA A 286 8.98 19.49 -24.58
C ALA A 286 9.92 19.37 -23.38
N VAL A 287 10.54 18.21 -23.14
CA VAL A 287 11.56 18.05 -22.10
C VAL A 287 12.79 18.89 -22.44
N ARG A 288 13.28 18.83 -23.68
CA ARG A 288 14.45 19.60 -24.15
C ARG A 288 14.21 21.12 -24.06
N LEU A 289 13.01 21.58 -24.43
CA LEU A 289 12.59 22.97 -24.35
C LEU A 289 12.08 23.39 -22.96
N ARG A 290 12.13 22.50 -21.96
CA ARG A 290 11.68 22.73 -20.58
C ARG A 290 10.19 23.12 -20.46
N LEU A 291 9.37 22.75 -21.44
CA LEU A 291 7.91 22.94 -21.45
C LEU A 291 7.23 21.89 -20.55
N ARG A 292 7.44 22.00 -19.23
CA ARG A 292 7.05 20.98 -18.22
C ARG A 292 5.57 20.57 -18.29
N LYS A 293 4.66 21.52 -18.51
CA LYS A 293 3.21 21.24 -18.63
C LYS A 293 2.88 20.39 -19.86
N VAL A 294 3.56 20.65 -20.98
CA VAL A 294 3.41 19.89 -22.23
C VAL A 294 4.01 18.50 -22.07
N ALA A 295 5.24 18.41 -21.56
CA ALA A 295 5.89 17.12 -21.26
C ALA A 295 5.02 16.24 -20.35
N ARG A 296 4.45 16.80 -19.27
CA ARG A 296 3.53 16.06 -18.39
C ARG A 296 2.28 15.56 -19.12
N ARG A 297 1.67 16.39 -19.97
CA ARG A 297 0.48 16.00 -20.74
C ARG A 297 0.78 14.88 -21.74
N CYS A 298 1.91 14.96 -22.45
CA CYS A 298 2.34 13.90 -23.37
C CYS A 298 2.65 12.60 -22.63
N TYR A 299 3.39 12.69 -21.51
CA TYR A 299 3.69 11.54 -20.65
C TYR A 299 2.41 10.84 -20.16
N LEU A 300 1.44 11.59 -19.63
CA LEU A 300 0.16 11.03 -19.18
C LEU A 300 -0.67 10.42 -20.33
N GLY A 301 -0.60 11.00 -21.53
CA GLY A 301 -1.24 10.43 -22.73
C GLY A 301 -0.60 9.11 -23.16
N LEU A 302 0.74 9.04 -23.19
CA LEU A 302 1.50 7.82 -23.49
C LEU A 302 1.25 6.73 -22.45
N HIS A 303 1.30 7.09 -21.17
CA HIS A 303 1.03 6.18 -20.07
C HIS A 303 -0.40 5.60 -20.16
N ALA A 304 -1.39 6.45 -20.42
CA ALA A 304 -2.77 6.00 -20.60
C ALA A 304 -2.92 5.05 -21.80
N LEU A 305 -2.30 5.37 -22.94
CA LEU A 305 -2.35 4.51 -24.14
C LEU A 305 -1.77 3.13 -23.85
N HIS A 306 -0.58 3.08 -23.24
CA HIS A 306 0.11 1.83 -22.93
C HIS A 306 -0.62 1.01 -21.86
N TYR A 307 -1.19 1.67 -20.85
CA TYR A 307 -2.08 1.03 -19.87
C TYR A 307 -3.26 0.33 -20.55
N TRP A 308 -3.98 1.03 -21.41
CA TRP A 308 -5.14 0.45 -22.10
C TRP A 308 -4.78 -0.58 -23.16
N PHE A 309 -3.57 -0.53 -23.74
CA PHE A 309 -3.06 -1.67 -24.49
C PHE A 309 -2.91 -2.91 -23.62
N GLY A 310 -2.42 -2.77 -22.39
CA GLY A 310 -2.34 -3.88 -21.43
C GLY A 310 -3.71 -4.47 -21.11
N VAL A 311 -4.69 -3.62 -20.83
CA VAL A 311 -6.09 -4.05 -20.59
C VAL A 311 -6.65 -4.79 -21.81
N ARG A 312 -6.43 -4.25 -23.03
CA ARG A 312 -6.88 -4.88 -24.27
C ARG A 312 -6.17 -6.20 -24.55
N ASP A 313 -4.89 -6.33 -24.23
CA ASP A 313 -4.15 -7.57 -24.47
C ASP A 313 -4.76 -8.75 -23.69
N GLU A 314 -5.32 -8.49 -22.49
CA GLU A 314 -5.99 -9.52 -21.67
C GLU A 314 -7.48 -9.69 -22.03
N LEU A 315 -8.23 -8.59 -22.21
CA LEU A 315 -9.69 -8.66 -22.47
C LEU A 315 -10.06 -8.88 -23.93
N GLY A 316 -9.12 -8.65 -24.86
CA GLY A 316 -9.30 -8.76 -26.30
C GLY A 316 -10.11 -7.64 -26.95
N THR A 317 -11.37 -7.46 -26.53
CA THR A 317 -12.34 -6.58 -27.22
C THR A 317 -13.01 -5.56 -26.31
N PHE A 318 -13.45 -4.45 -26.92
CA PHE A 318 -14.14 -3.37 -26.20
C PHE A 318 -15.48 -3.82 -25.57
N PRO A 319 -16.34 -4.62 -26.23
CA PRO A 319 -17.57 -5.11 -25.60
C PRO A 319 -17.33 -5.95 -24.34
N VAL A 320 -16.26 -6.75 -24.29
CA VAL A 320 -15.88 -7.52 -23.08
C VAL A 320 -15.56 -6.56 -21.93
N TRP A 321 -14.78 -5.52 -22.17
CA TRP A 321 -14.53 -4.47 -21.18
C TRP A 321 -15.80 -3.75 -20.75
N GLN A 322 -16.69 -3.40 -21.69
CA GLN A 322 -17.96 -2.74 -21.34
C GLN A 322 -18.82 -3.60 -20.41
N ARG A 323 -18.91 -4.90 -20.70
CA ARG A 323 -19.63 -5.86 -19.86
C ARG A 323 -19.03 -5.95 -18.46
N LEU A 324 -17.71 -6.09 -18.36
CA LEU A 324 -17.00 -6.10 -17.07
C LEU A 324 -17.35 -4.87 -16.20
N VAL A 325 -17.37 -3.68 -16.79
CA VAL A 325 -17.70 -2.44 -16.08
C VAL A 325 -19.19 -2.33 -15.74
N GLN A 326 -20.07 -2.85 -16.61
CA GLN A 326 -21.52 -2.85 -16.38
C GLN A 326 -21.92 -3.83 -15.27
N ASP A 327 -21.30 -5.00 -15.22
CA ASP A 327 -21.60 -6.06 -14.24
C ASP A 327 -21.01 -5.76 -12.85
N ALA A 328 -20.15 -4.74 -12.72
CA ALA A 328 -19.52 -4.38 -11.46
C ALA A 328 -20.53 -3.85 -10.41
N PRO A 329 -20.37 -4.18 -9.12
CA PRO A 329 -21.24 -3.70 -8.04
C PRO A 329 -21.06 -2.20 -7.79
N ILE A 330 -22.17 -1.47 -7.67
CA ILE A 330 -22.17 0.01 -7.55
C ILE A 330 -21.67 0.47 -6.18
N HIS A 331 -22.07 -0.23 -5.13
CA HIS A 331 -21.70 0.06 -3.74
C HIS A 331 -20.96 -1.13 -3.16
N ALA A 332 -20.00 -0.84 -2.28
CA ALA A 332 -19.42 -1.89 -1.46
C ALA A 332 -20.47 -2.33 -0.44
N ASP A 333 -20.61 -3.65 -0.26
CA ASP A 333 -21.45 -4.19 0.78
C ASP A 333 -20.71 -4.11 2.12
N ALA A 334 -21.43 -3.76 3.18
CA ALA A 334 -20.90 -3.85 4.54
C ALA A 334 -21.31 -5.20 5.12
N GLU A 335 -20.36 -6.12 5.31
CA GLU A 335 -20.64 -7.36 6.03
C GLU A 335 -20.85 -7.08 7.52
N ARG A 336 -20.11 -6.09 8.05
CA ARG A 336 -20.23 -5.62 9.43
C ARG A 336 -20.48 -4.13 9.47
N GLU A 337 -21.72 -3.75 9.76
CA GLU A 337 -22.12 -2.37 10.04
C GLU A 337 -22.63 -2.26 11.47
N ILE A 338 -22.14 -1.26 12.22
CA ILE A 338 -22.54 -1.05 13.61
C ILE A 338 -23.02 0.39 13.87
N ASP A 339 -23.87 0.52 14.88
CA ASP A 339 -24.29 1.80 15.43
C ASP A 339 -23.36 2.21 16.58
N ILE A 340 -22.93 3.47 16.56
CA ILE A 340 -22.05 4.06 17.56
C ILE A 340 -22.72 5.31 18.10
N ASP A 341 -23.01 5.32 19.40
CA ASP A 341 -23.47 6.50 20.11
C ASP A 341 -22.29 7.25 20.75
N LEU A 342 -21.98 8.43 20.21
CA LEU A 342 -20.88 9.28 20.67
C LEU A 342 -21.14 9.86 22.07
N LYS A 343 -22.36 9.77 22.61
CA LYS A 343 -22.68 10.16 24.00
C LYS A 343 -22.01 9.23 25.02
N GLN A 344 -21.67 7.99 24.63
CA GLN A 344 -20.98 7.02 25.48
C GLN A 344 -19.49 7.36 25.71
N GLY A 345 -18.95 8.32 24.95
CA GLY A 345 -17.59 8.83 25.13
C GLY A 345 -16.53 8.08 24.32
N TRP A 346 -15.32 8.67 24.29
CA TRP A 346 -14.22 8.22 23.42
C TRP A 346 -13.61 6.88 23.82
N GLN A 347 -13.57 6.54 25.11
CA GLN A 347 -13.02 5.25 25.56
C GLN A 347 -13.86 4.07 25.08
N VAL A 348 -15.18 4.19 25.14
CA VAL A 348 -16.10 3.13 24.67
C VAL A 348 -15.97 2.96 23.16
N LEU A 349 -15.88 4.08 22.43
CA LEU A 349 -15.63 4.07 20.99
C LEU A 349 -14.33 3.35 20.62
N GLU A 350 -13.25 3.61 21.35
CA GLU A 350 -11.95 3.00 21.10
C GLU A 350 -11.99 1.48 21.27
N VAL A 351 -12.53 0.99 22.40
CA VAL A 351 -12.66 -0.44 22.67
C VAL A 351 -13.52 -1.13 21.61
N LEU A 352 -14.70 -0.56 21.31
CA LEU A 352 -15.63 -1.12 20.34
C LEU A 352 -15.00 -1.24 18.94
N LEU A 353 -14.30 -0.20 18.48
CA LEU A 353 -13.66 -0.21 17.16
C LEU A 353 -12.39 -1.07 17.12
N GLN A 354 -11.73 -1.30 18.25
CA GLN A 354 -10.62 -2.25 18.33
C GLN A 354 -11.10 -3.71 18.22
N GLU A 355 -12.24 -4.03 18.82
CA GLU A 355 -12.81 -5.38 18.85
C GLU A 355 -13.57 -5.73 17.56
N VAL A 356 -14.48 -4.88 17.10
CA VAL A 356 -15.42 -5.22 16.03
C VAL A 356 -14.81 -5.04 14.64
N ARG A 357 -14.04 -3.96 14.45
CA ARG A 357 -13.46 -3.53 13.16
C ARG A 357 -14.50 -3.59 12.02
N PRO A 358 -15.53 -2.74 12.07
CA PRO A 358 -16.63 -2.77 11.11
C PRO A 358 -16.21 -2.22 9.73
N ASP A 359 -16.89 -2.65 8.69
CA ASP A 359 -16.71 -2.11 7.33
C ASP A 359 -17.37 -0.73 7.19
N ALA A 360 -18.41 -0.49 8.00
CA ALA A 360 -19.21 0.72 8.02
C ALA A 360 -19.68 1.07 9.44
N VAL A 361 -19.84 2.36 9.73
CA VAL A 361 -20.43 2.81 11.01
C VAL A 361 -21.52 3.84 10.78
N ARG A 362 -22.58 3.76 11.58
CA ARG A 362 -23.59 4.80 11.73
C ARG A 362 -23.34 5.51 13.05
N LEU A 363 -23.14 6.81 12.97
CA LEU A 363 -22.78 7.66 14.09
C LEU A 363 -24.03 8.39 14.59
N TRP A 364 -24.24 8.31 15.90
CA TRP A 364 -25.35 8.88 16.62
C TRP A 364 -24.84 9.71 17.81
N TYR A 365 -25.69 10.58 18.34
CA TYR A 365 -25.51 11.20 19.65
C TYR A 365 -26.85 11.15 20.40
N GLY A 366 -27.01 10.20 21.31
CA GLY A 366 -28.32 9.81 21.82
C GLY A 366 -29.26 9.44 20.67
N ASP A 367 -30.45 10.05 20.62
CA ASP A 367 -31.45 9.82 19.56
C ASP A 367 -31.19 10.61 18.28
N HIS A 368 -30.10 11.38 18.19
CA HIS A 368 -29.79 12.21 17.03
C HIS A 368 -28.88 11.47 16.03
N PRO A 369 -29.36 11.17 14.81
CA PRO A 369 -28.48 10.66 13.75
C PRO A 369 -27.52 11.76 13.31
N LEU A 370 -26.22 11.42 13.21
CA LEU A 370 -25.19 12.36 12.77
C LEU A 370 -24.76 12.07 11.34
N ALA A 371 -24.23 10.87 11.10
CA ALA A 371 -23.62 10.51 9.83
C ALA A 371 -23.52 8.99 9.66
N ARG A 372 -23.21 8.56 8.45
CA ARG A 372 -22.82 7.18 8.14
C ARG A 372 -21.47 7.22 7.41
N VAL A 373 -20.49 6.51 7.95
CA VAL A 373 -19.23 6.24 7.25
C VAL A 373 -19.41 4.92 6.51
N ALA A 374 -19.57 5.02 5.19
CA ALA A 374 -19.86 3.88 4.32
C ALA A 374 -18.61 3.00 4.05
N PRO A 375 -18.80 1.72 3.70
CA PRO A 375 -17.69 0.90 3.24
C PRO A 375 -17.21 1.38 1.86
N GLU A 376 -15.95 1.12 1.55
CA GLU A 376 -15.36 1.46 0.26
C GLU A 376 -14.65 0.23 -0.32
N PHE A 377 -14.69 0.07 -1.64
CA PHE A 377 -14.09 -1.07 -2.31
C PHE A 377 -12.58 -1.13 -2.10
N GLY A 378 -12.10 -2.29 -1.62
CA GLY A 378 -10.67 -2.54 -1.44
C GLY A 378 -10.01 -1.64 -0.38
N MET A 379 -10.80 -1.16 0.58
CA MET A 379 -10.31 -0.36 1.70
C MET A 379 -10.26 -1.19 2.98
N GLU A 380 -9.36 -0.82 3.88
CA GLU A 380 -9.24 -1.39 5.21
C GLU A 380 -10.54 -1.24 6.01
N ALA A 381 -10.81 -2.13 6.96
CA ALA A 381 -11.92 -1.95 7.90
C ALA A 381 -11.72 -0.68 8.76
N LEU A 382 -12.81 -0.12 9.26
CA LEU A 382 -12.76 1.11 10.06
C LEU A 382 -12.16 0.82 11.44
N GLY A 383 -11.20 1.65 11.82
CA GLY A 383 -10.63 1.68 13.14
C GLY A 383 -10.91 2.97 13.89
N TYR A 384 -10.48 2.99 15.16
CA TYR A 384 -10.65 4.13 16.05
C TYR A 384 -10.09 5.43 15.44
N ASP A 385 -8.85 5.41 14.96
CA ASP A 385 -8.21 6.62 14.41
C ASP A 385 -8.94 7.14 13.17
N GLN A 386 -9.41 6.25 12.29
CA GLN A 386 -10.17 6.62 11.08
C GLN A 386 -11.52 7.27 11.46
N VAL A 387 -12.28 6.64 12.36
CA VAL A 387 -13.59 7.17 12.79
C VAL A 387 -13.42 8.46 13.58
N ARG A 388 -12.40 8.54 14.45
CA ARG A 388 -12.08 9.75 15.20
C ARG A 388 -11.71 10.92 14.29
N ALA A 389 -10.85 10.70 13.30
CA ALA A 389 -10.51 11.72 12.31
C ALA A 389 -11.75 12.22 11.58
N TYR A 390 -12.61 11.31 11.10
CA TYR A 390 -13.87 11.66 10.45
C TYR A 390 -14.77 12.54 11.34
N ILE A 391 -14.93 12.19 12.62
CA ILE A 391 -15.74 12.97 13.57
C ILE A 391 -15.16 14.38 13.73
N LEU A 392 -13.84 14.49 13.91
CA LEU A 392 -13.18 15.78 14.11
C LEU A 392 -13.30 16.68 12.88
N ASP A 393 -13.16 16.12 11.69
CA ASP A 393 -13.15 16.88 10.44
C ASP A 393 -14.55 17.27 9.94
N HIS A 394 -15.57 16.43 10.22
CA HIS A 394 -16.90 16.58 9.62
C HIS A 394 -18.01 16.87 10.62
N LEU A 395 -17.90 16.45 11.88
CA LEU A 395 -19.01 16.47 12.84
C LEU A 395 -18.80 17.41 14.03
N SER A 396 -17.61 18.00 14.19
CA SER A 396 -17.28 18.86 15.34
C SER A 396 -18.29 19.97 15.59
N LEU A 397 -18.73 20.69 14.54
CA LEU A 397 -19.70 21.78 14.69
C LEU A 397 -21.11 21.29 15.02
N GLN A 398 -21.52 20.17 14.41
CA GLN A 398 -22.83 19.57 14.66
C GLN A 398 -22.93 19.05 16.11
N LEU A 399 -21.87 18.41 16.60
CA LEU A 399 -21.77 17.94 17.99
C LEU A 399 -21.79 19.08 19.00
N LEU A 400 -21.09 20.19 18.72
CA LEU A 400 -21.15 21.39 19.56
C LEU A 400 -22.57 21.96 19.62
N GLY A 401 -23.26 22.02 18.48
CA GLY A 401 -24.65 22.48 18.41
C GLY A 401 -25.60 21.61 19.24
N ILE A 402 -25.49 20.29 19.13
CA ILE A 402 -26.34 19.35 19.90
C ILE A 402 -26.09 19.50 21.41
N ARG A 403 -24.83 19.57 21.85
CA ARG A 403 -24.48 19.78 23.26
C ARG A 403 -24.99 21.10 23.84
N LEU A 404 -25.02 22.15 23.03
CA LEU A 404 -25.55 23.46 23.47
C LEU A 404 -27.07 23.46 23.60
N LEU A 405 -27.76 22.54 22.92
CA LEU A 405 -29.23 22.39 22.95
C LEU A 405 -29.70 21.33 23.97
N GLU A 406 -28.80 20.47 24.47
CA GLU A 406 -29.12 19.58 25.57
C GLU A 406 -29.44 20.42 26.83
N PRO A 407 -30.57 20.15 27.52
CA PRO A 407 -30.83 20.79 28.79
C PRO A 407 -29.68 20.51 29.76
N GLN A 408 -29.09 21.57 30.32
CA GLN A 408 -28.09 21.45 31.38
C GLN A 408 -28.79 21.00 32.67
N ASP A 409 -29.13 19.73 32.77
CA ASP A 409 -29.69 19.21 34.02
C ASP A 409 -28.56 18.99 35.04
N ALA A 410 -28.55 19.91 36.01
CA ALA A 410 -27.96 19.85 37.34
C ALA A 410 -26.42 19.73 37.45
N ALA A 411 -25.75 20.89 37.28
CA ALA A 411 -24.62 21.19 38.17
C ALA A 411 -25.09 20.97 39.63
N GLY A 412 -24.39 20.09 40.34
CA GLY A 412 -24.77 19.60 41.65
C GLY A 412 -25.24 20.69 42.60
N VAL A 413 -26.47 20.53 43.08
CA VAL A 413 -26.86 21.07 44.38
C VAL A 413 -25.88 20.48 45.39
N VAL A 414 -24.96 21.32 45.87
CA VAL A 414 -24.15 21.01 47.04
C VAL A 414 -25.12 20.93 48.22
N ASP A 415 -25.59 19.72 48.53
CA ASP A 415 -26.22 19.42 49.80
C ASP A 415 -25.15 19.54 50.90
N LYS A 416 -25.13 20.72 51.55
CA LYS A 416 -24.39 20.93 52.79
C LYS A 416 -25.20 20.33 53.93
N SER A 417 -25.08 19.02 54.10
CA SER A 417 -25.52 18.33 55.32
C SER A 417 -24.31 17.64 55.96
N PRO A 418 -23.96 17.97 57.23
CA PRO A 418 -22.71 17.53 57.83
C PRO A 418 -22.73 16.06 58.22
N VAL A 419 -21.58 15.43 57.97
CA VAL A 419 -21.16 14.08 58.35
C VAL A 419 -21.51 13.79 59.81
N SER A 420 -22.27 12.73 60.07
CA SER A 420 -22.30 12.06 61.37
C SER A 420 -21.72 10.67 61.23
N ASP A 421 -20.60 10.44 61.91
CA ASP A 421 -19.95 9.17 62.16
C ASP A 421 -20.94 8.05 62.54
N ARG A 422 -20.76 6.86 61.95
CA ARG A 422 -20.84 5.56 62.66
C ARG A 422 -20.39 4.39 61.77
N ALA A 423 -19.17 3.95 62.05
CA ALA A 423 -18.66 2.59 62.15
C ALA A 423 -19.55 1.37 61.77
N VAL A 424 -18.96 0.50 60.90
CA VAL A 424 -18.79 -0.99 61.04
C VAL A 424 -20.03 -1.87 60.70
N PRO A 425 -19.94 -3.17 60.26
CA PRO A 425 -18.81 -4.09 60.06
C PRO A 425 -18.74 -4.91 58.74
N VAL A 426 -17.62 -5.63 58.65
CA VAL A 426 -17.27 -6.85 57.89
C VAL A 426 -18.13 -8.09 58.26
N MET A 427 -18.15 -9.09 57.35
CA MET A 427 -18.66 -10.49 57.42
C MET A 427 -20.17 -10.69 57.16
N VAL A 428 -20.60 -11.68 56.38
CA VAL A 428 -20.12 -13.09 56.24
C VAL A 428 -19.96 -13.50 54.78
#